data_AF-A0A9J6AS86-F1
#
_entry.id   AF-A0A9J6AS86-F1
#
_cell.length_a   1.000
_cell.length_b   1.000
_cell.length_c   1.000
_cell.angle_alpha   90.00
_cell.angle_beta   90.00
_cell.angle_gamma   90.00
#
_symmetry.space_group_name_H-M   'P 1'
#
loop_
_entity.id
_entity.type
_entity.pdbx_description
1 polymer ?
#
loop_
_entity_poly.entity_id
_entity_poly.type
_entity_poly.pdbx_seq_one_letter_code
_entity_poly.pdbx_strand_id
1 'polypeptide(L)'
;MPVWRTDGIIITALIHIGPVEFLYYWFHRALHHHFLYSRYHSHHHSSIATEPITAVIHPFAELLAYYMLFAIPVFTTVFSGTVSMASLGAYAIYLDFMNLMGHCNFELIPKWTFSIFPPLKYLMYTPSYHSLHHTQFRTNYSLFMPMYDYLNGTVDKSSDTLYEKSLEREAEVPDVVHLTHLTTLESIYHLRLGFASLASKPHASKWYLLLMWPVTLCSIVLTWIYGHTFVVERNLFKNLKLQTWAIPKYRIQYFMQWQRESINNLIEEAIIEADQKGIKEEQLNSHGEFYLKRYPHLKVKVVDGSSLAVAVVLNSIPEGTSQVVLRGSLSKVANSIALALCQGEIQVVTLNRDDYKRLKAKLTPEAATNMVLSNSYNVSKTWLVGDGLSDDEQLKAPKGTLFIPFSQFPLRKVRKDCFYFNTPAMIAPKHLENVDSCENWLPRRVMSAWRIAGIVHALEGWNEHDCGDMMIDVEKVWKASLSHGFCSLTKISAA
;
A
#
# COMPACT_ATOMS: atom_id res chain seq x y z
N MET A 1 -12.58 -40.02 11.29
CA MET A 1 -13.59 -39.02 11.65
C MET A 1 -14.33 -38.58 10.39
N PRO A 2 -15.66 -38.46 10.41
CA PRO A 2 -16.43 -38.00 9.25
C PRO A 2 -16.17 -36.52 8.96
N VAL A 3 -16.24 -36.14 7.69
CA VAL A 3 -16.07 -34.74 7.25
C VAL A 3 -17.16 -33.86 7.88
N TRP A 4 -18.42 -34.30 7.78
CA TRP A 4 -19.58 -33.56 8.28
C TRP A 4 -20.41 -34.41 9.23
N ARG A 5 -20.78 -33.85 10.40
CA ARG A 5 -21.78 -34.41 11.32
C ARG A 5 -22.54 -33.29 12.01
N THR A 6 -23.83 -33.19 11.73
CA THR A 6 -24.68 -32.10 12.20
C THR A 6 -24.82 -32.08 13.73
N ASP A 7 -24.96 -33.25 14.37
CA ASP A 7 -25.04 -33.38 15.82
C ASP A 7 -23.78 -32.87 16.52
N GLY A 8 -22.59 -33.23 16.01
CA GLY A 8 -21.31 -32.73 16.51
C GLY A 8 -21.16 -31.22 16.37
N ILE A 9 -21.61 -30.64 15.25
CA ILE A 9 -21.59 -29.19 15.00
C ILE A 9 -22.49 -28.47 16.02
N ILE A 10 -23.72 -28.97 16.21
CA ILE A 10 -24.68 -28.40 17.17
C ILE A 10 -24.13 -28.49 18.60
N ILE A 11 -23.60 -29.65 19.00
CA ILE A 11 -23.00 -29.84 20.33
C ILE A 11 -21.83 -28.87 20.52
N THR A 12 -20.95 -28.72 19.52
CA THR A 12 -19.82 -27.79 19.59
C THR A 12 -20.31 -26.36 19.86
N ALA A 13 -21.32 -25.90 19.10
CA ALA A 13 -21.88 -24.56 19.25
C ALA A 13 -22.53 -24.36 20.63
N LEU A 14 -23.34 -25.31 21.10
CA LEU A 14 -24.02 -25.21 22.40
C LEU A 14 -23.03 -25.22 23.58
N ILE A 15 -21.99 -26.06 23.51
CA ILE A 15 -20.96 -26.12 24.56
C ILE A 15 -20.11 -24.83 24.56
N HIS A 16 -19.89 -24.23 23.39
CA HIS A 16 -19.23 -22.93 23.31
C HIS A 16 -20.10 -21.81 23.92
N ILE A 17 -21.32 -21.64 23.40
CA ILE A 17 -22.27 -20.61 23.84
C ILE A 17 -22.54 -20.66 25.35
N GLY A 18 -22.62 -21.86 25.93
CA GLY A 18 -22.93 -22.04 27.34
C GLY A 18 -21.68 -22.19 28.21
N PRO A 19 -21.21 -23.43 28.45
CA PRO A 19 -20.09 -23.72 29.34
C PRO A 19 -18.82 -22.90 29.10
N VAL A 20 -18.35 -22.77 27.85
CA VAL A 20 -17.07 -22.09 27.56
C VAL A 20 -17.15 -20.61 27.86
N GLU A 21 -18.16 -19.91 27.33
CA GLU A 21 -18.38 -18.49 27.58
C GLU A 21 -18.57 -18.18 29.08
N PHE A 22 -19.37 -19.01 29.78
CA PHE A 22 -19.59 -18.84 31.21
C PHE A 22 -18.31 -19.01 32.03
N LEU A 23 -17.55 -20.07 31.76
CA LEU A 23 -16.29 -20.34 32.47
C LEU A 23 -15.23 -19.29 32.14
N TYR A 24 -15.15 -18.84 30.88
CA TYR A 24 -14.28 -17.74 30.49
C TYR A 24 -14.61 -16.48 31.27
N TYR A 25 -15.89 -16.07 31.29
CA TYR A 25 -16.34 -14.85 31.96
C TYR A 25 -15.84 -14.77 33.40
N TRP A 26 -16.01 -15.85 34.17
CA TRP A 26 -15.56 -15.89 35.56
C TRP A 26 -14.04 -15.96 35.70
N PHE A 27 -13.37 -16.72 34.84
CA PHE A 27 -11.92 -16.79 34.84
C PHE A 27 -11.29 -15.43 34.50
N HIS A 28 -11.79 -14.76 33.46
CA HIS A 28 -11.35 -13.45 33.03
C HIS A 28 -11.61 -12.39 34.11
N ARG A 29 -12.80 -12.40 34.73
CA ARG A 29 -13.08 -11.53 35.88
C ARG A 29 -12.14 -11.79 37.07
N ALA A 30 -11.75 -13.05 37.30
CA ALA A 30 -10.75 -13.40 38.31
C ALA A 30 -9.34 -12.90 37.92
N LEU A 31 -8.97 -12.94 36.64
CA LEU A 31 -7.71 -12.37 36.15
C LEU A 31 -7.61 -10.86 36.42
N HIS A 32 -8.73 -10.15 36.46
CA HIS A 32 -8.80 -8.74 36.85
C HIS A 32 -8.72 -8.47 38.36
N HIS A 33 -8.66 -9.52 39.18
CA HIS A 33 -8.32 -9.37 40.59
C HIS A 33 -6.83 -9.00 40.74
N HIS A 34 -6.52 -8.04 41.63
CA HIS A 34 -5.21 -7.38 41.75
C HIS A 34 -3.99 -8.33 41.66
N PHE A 35 -4.06 -9.50 42.31
CA PHE A 35 -2.97 -10.48 42.33
C PHE A 35 -2.71 -11.15 40.97
N LEU A 36 -3.78 -11.56 40.28
CA LEU A 36 -3.69 -12.24 38.98
C LEU A 36 -3.42 -11.21 37.88
N TYR A 37 -4.00 -10.02 37.99
CA TYR A 37 -3.84 -8.95 37.02
C TYR A 37 -2.36 -8.60 36.88
N SER A 38 -1.68 -8.29 37.99
CA SER A 38 -0.29 -7.84 37.95
C SER A 38 0.71 -8.90 37.44
N ARG A 39 0.32 -10.18 37.42
CA ARG A 39 1.21 -11.31 37.12
C ARG A 39 0.93 -11.95 35.76
N TYR A 40 -0.33 -11.99 35.37
CA TYR A 40 -0.78 -12.73 34.20
C TYR A 40 -1.45 -11.80 33.18
N HIS A 41 -2.28 -10.86 33.61
CA HIS A 41 -3.16 -10.18 32.66
C HIS A 41 -2.75 -8.74 32.30
N SER A 42 -1.89 -8.09 33.08
CA SER A 42 -1.50 -6.69 32.86
C SER A 42 -0.70 -6.47 31.58
N HIS A 43 0.04 -7.48 31.11
CA HIS A 43 0.79 -7.36 29.87
C HIS A 43 -0.12 -7.32 28.64
N HIS A 44 -1.16 -8.17 28.61
CA HIS A 44 -2.22 -8.13 27.60
C HIS A 44 -2.84 -6.72 27.52
N HIS A 45 -3.16 -6.17 28.69
CA HIS A 45 -3.74 -4.84 28.85
C HIS A 45 -2.78 -3.65 28.65
N SER A 46 -1.49 -3.90 28.44
CA SER A 46 -0.55 -2.80 28.12
C SER A 46 -0.86 -2.16 26.76
N SER A 47 -1.59 -2.87 25.89
CA SER A 47 -2.08 -2.40 24.60
C SER A 47 -3.47 -1.75 24.73
N ILE A 48 -3.53 -0.54 25.30
CA ILE A 48 -4.80 0.19 25.50
C ILE A 48 -5.55 0.41 24.16
N ALA A 49 -4.82 0.83 23.13
CA ALA A 49 -5.29 0.71 21.75
C ALA A 49 -4.88 -0.69 21.29
N THR A 50 -5.85 -1.59 21.18
CA THR A 50 -5.58 -2.98 20.79
C THR A 50 -5.13 -3.07 19.35
N GLU A 51 -4.26 -4.04 19.06
CA GLU A 51 -3.96 -4.46 17.70
C GLU A 51 -4.32 -5.94 17.57
N PRO A 52 -4.57 -6.50 16.36
CA PRO A 52 -4.91 -7.91 16.22
C PRO A 52 -3.88 -8.86 16.89
N ILE A 53 -2.61 -8.45 16.98
CA ILE A 53 -1.58 -9.24 17.67
C ILE A 53 -1.80 -9.31 19.19
N THR A 54 -2.43 -8.30 19.81
CA THR A 54 -2.77 -8.28 21.25
C THR A 54 -3.62 -9.49 21.62
N ALA A 55 -4.46 -9.98 20.70
CA ALA A 55 -5.33 -11.14 20.88
C ALA A 55 -4.59 -12.44 21.26
N VAL A 56 -3.29 -12.56 20.95
CA VAL A 56 -2.49 -13.77 21.20
C VAL A 56 -1.39 -13.57 22.22
N ILE A 57 -1.20 -12.34 22.72
CA ILE A 57 -0.16 -12.02 23.70
C ILE A 57 -0.70 -12.24 25.11
N HIS A 58 -0.44 -13.43 25.65
CA HIS A 58 -0.77 -13.81 27.02
C HIS A 58 0.42 -14.56 27.66
N PRO A 59 0.65 -14.44 28.98
CA PRO A 59 1.62 -15.28 29.66
C PRO A 59 1.27 -16.76 29.59
N PHE A 60 2.28 -17.61 29.67
CA PHE A 60 2.17 -19.05 29.44
C PHE A 60 1.04 -19.73 30.22
N ALA A 61 0.85 -19.40 31.50
CA ALA A 61 -0.18 -20.01 32.33
C ALA A 61 -1.60 -19.60 31.91
N GLU A 62 -1.79 -18.33 31.53
CA GLU A 62 -3.06 -17.83 31.01
C GLU A 62 -3.39 -18.47 29.65
N LEU A 63 -2.37 -18.59 28.79
CA LEU A 63 -2.49 -19.28 27.51
C LEU A 63 -2.91 -20.75 27.69
N LEU A 64 -2.28 -21.47 28.63
CA LEU A 64 -2.63 -22.86 28.93
C LEU A 64 -4.08 -22.98 29.43
N ALA A 65 -4.53 -22.04 30.29
CA ALA A 65 -5.91 -22.01 30.77
C ALA A 65 -6.91 -21.81 29.62
N TYR A 66 -6.64 -20.88 28.70
CA TYR A 66 -7.48 -20.67 27.51
C TYR A 66 -7.49 -21.88 26.59
N TYR A 67 -6.34 -22.52 26.32
CA TYR A 67 -6.33 -23.75 25.50
C TYR A 67 -7.15 -24.88 26.12
N MET A 68 -7.03 -25.09 27.44
CA MET A 68 -7.83 -26.09 28.14
C MET A 68 -9.31 -25.77 28.07
N LEU A 69 -9.68 -24.50 28.22
CA LEU A 69 -11.06 -24.05 28.12
C LEU A 69 -11.63 -24.25 26.71
N PHE A 70 -10.89 -23.84 25.68
CA PHE A 70 -11.32 -23.98 24.28
C PHE A 70 -11.29 -25.42 23.79
N ALA A 71 -10.55 -26.31 24.45
CA ALA A 71 -10.59 -27.73 24.14
C ALA A 71 -11.86 -28.44 24.63
N ILE A 72 -12.69 -27.81 25.50
CA ILE A 72 -13.89 -28.43 26.06
C ILE A 72 -14.87 -28.90 24.96
N PRO A 73 -15.32 -28.07 23.99
CA PRO A 73 -16.21 -28.55 22.92
C PRO A 73 -15.62 -29.70 22.10
N VAL A 74 -14.31 -29.65 21.83
CA VAL A 74 -13.60 -30.69 21.07
C VAL A 74 -13.62 -32.00 21.85
N PHE A 75 -13.22 -31.99 23.12
CA PHE A 75 -13.23 -33.20 23.94
C PHE A 75 -14.65 -33.72 24.17
N THR A 76 -15.64 -32.85 24.36
CA THR A 76 -17.04 -33.27 24.47
C THR A 76 -17.50 -34.02 23.22
N THR A 77 -17.19 -33.53 22.02
CA THR A 77 -17.57 -34.22 20.77
C THR A 77 -16.77 -35.51 20.53
N VAL A 78 -15.52 -35.58 20.98
CA VAL A 78 -14.71 -36.81 20.95
C VAL A 78 -15.30 -37.87 21.89
N PHE A 79 -15.55 -37.53 23.16
CA PHE A 79 -16.08 -38.46 24.15
C PHE A 79 -17.51 -38.90 23.88
N SER A 80 -18.34 -38.05 23.27
CA SER A 80 -19.69 -38.41 22.83
C SER A 80 -19.71 -39.16 21.48
N GLY A 81 -18.58 -39.34 20.81
CA GLY A 81 -18.50 -40.00 19.51
C GLY A 81 -19.18 -39.21 18.37
N THR A 82 -19.34 -37.90 18.52
CA THR A 82 -20.03 -37.00 17.57
C THR A 82 -19.09 -36.12 16.75
N VAL A 83 -17.77 -36.26 16.90
CA VAL A 83 -16.75 -35.43 16.24
C VAL A 83 -16.92 -35.30 14.72
N SER A 84 -16.72 -34.08 14.20
CA SER A 84 -16.80 -33.70 12.78
C SER A 84 -15.57 -32.89 12.39
N MET A 85 -14.89 -33.25 11.29
CA MET A 85 -13.74 -32.47 10.80
C MET A 85 -14.11 -31.03 10.45
N ALA A 86 -15.30 -30.81 9.86
CA ALA A 86 -15.82 -29.49 9.57
C ALA A 86 -16.03 -28.67 10.84
N SER A 87 -16.58 -29.26 11.91
CA SER A 87 -16.75 -28.58 13.21
C SER A 87 -15.41 -28.17 13.80
N LEU A 88 -14.41 -29.05 13.79
CA LEU A 88 -13.07 -28.74 14.32
C LEU A 88 -12.42 -27.57 13.58
N GLY A 89 -12.46 -27.59 12.24
CA GLY A 89 -11.91 -26.53 11.42
C GLY A 89 -12.66 -25.20 11.59
N ALA A 90 -14.00 -25.24 11.52
CA ALA A 90 -14.84 -24.06 11.69
C ALA A 90 -14.70 -23.45 13.08
N TYR A 91 -14.62 -24.27 14.13
CA TYR A 91 -14.45 -23.80 15.50
C TYR A 91 -13.10 -23.12 15.72
N ALA A 92 -12.00 -23.71 15.21
CA ALA A 92 -10.68 -23.08 15.27
C ALA A 92 -10.68 -21.71 14.54
N ILE A 93 -11.23 -21.66 13.33
CA ILE A 93 -11.36 -20.41 12.55
C ILE A 93 -12.22 -19.39 13.31
N TYR A 94 -13.31 -19.82 13.92
CA TYR A 94 -14.21 -18.95 14.67
C TYR A 94 -13.52 -18.32 15.90
N LEU A 95 -12.80 -19.13 16.70
CA LEU A 95 -12.06 -18.63 17.86
C LEU A 95 -11.05 -17.55 17.45
N ASP A 96 -10.23 -17.84 16.43
CA ASP A 96 -9.22 -16.91 15.94
C ASP A 96 -9.87 -15.66 15.35
N PHE A 97 -10.87 -15.82 14.48
CA PHE A 97 -11.57 -14.70 13.85
C PHE A 97 -12.19 -13.76 14.88
N MET A 98 -12.96 -14.30 15.82
CA MET A 98 -13.63 -13.51 16.84
C MET A 98 -12.63 -12.78 17.73
N ASN A 99 -11.56 -13.45 18.16
CA ASN A 99 -10.54 -12.85 19.01
C ASN A 99 -9.77 -11.74 18.27
N LEU A 100 -9.38 -11.97 17.01
CA LEU A 100 -8.71 -10.96 16.17
C LEU A 100 -9.62 -9.77 15.88
N MET A 101 -10.90 -10.02 15.60
CA MET A 101 -11.92 -8.97 15.39
C MET A 101 -12.03 -8.10 16.64
N GLY A 102 -12.12 -8.68 17.84
CA GLY A 102 -12.20 -7.92 19.08
C GLY A 102 -11.04 -6.96 19.33
N HIS A 103 -9.84 -7.34 18.87
CA HIS A 103 -8.62 -6.58 19.11
C HIS A 103 -8.18 -5.71 17.92
N CYS A 104 -8.94 -5.67 16.82
CA CYS A 104 -8.51 -4.93 15.63
C CYS A 104 -8.63 -3.41 15.77
N ASN A 105 -9.30 -2.91 16.82
CA ASN A 105 -9.50 -1.48 17.11
C ASN A 105 -10.13 -0.69 15.94
N PHE A 106 -10.93 -1.39 15.14
CA PHE A 106 -11.67 -0.84 14.00
C PHE A 106 -13.07 -1.44 13.97
N GLU A 107 -14.10 -0.59 14.07
CA GLU A 107 -15.48 -1.08 14.02
C GLU A 107 -15.84 -1.49 12.60
N LEU A 108 -16.14 -2.78 12.42
CA LEU A 108 -16.44 -3.39 11.14
C LEU A 108 -17.85 -3.98 11.08
N ILE A 109 -18.58 -4.01 12.20
CA ILE A 109 -19.95 -4.54 12.27
C ILE A 109 -20.95 -3.42 11.97
N PRO A 110 -21.65 -3.44 10.82
CA PRO A 110 -22.56 -2.37 10.44
C PRO A 110 -23.87 -2.42 11.23
N LYS A 111 -24.53 -1.26 11.43
CA LYS A 111 -25.78 -1.15 12.24
C LYS A 111 -26.87 -2.14 11.79
N TRP A 112 -26.99 -2.36 10.48
CA TRP A 112 -28.01 -3.24 9.92
C TRP A 112 -27.91 -4.69 10.41
N THR A 113 -26.71 -5.16 10.78
CA THR A 113 -26.51 -6.53 11.28
C THR A 113 -27.31 -6.78 12.55
N PHE A 114 -27.31 -5.83 13.48
CA PHE A 114 -28.13 -5.90 14.70
C PHE A 114 -29.60 -5.56 14.46
N SER A 115 -29.93 -4.77 13.44
CA SER A 115 -31.33 -4.51 13.08
C SER A 115 -32.02 -5.74 12.48
N ILE A 116 -31.31 -6.55 11.67
CA ILE A 116 -31.86 -7.77 11.05
C ILE A 116 -32.03 -8.88 12.09
N PHE A 117 -31.05 -9.05 12.99
CA PHE A 117 -31.12 -10.06 14.05
C PHE A 117 -30.72 -9.46 15.41
N PRO A 118 -31.65 -8.79 16.11
CA PRO A 118 -31.37 -8.12 17.39
C PRO A 118 -30.73 -9.00 18.46
N PRO A 119 -31.06 -10.31 18.59
CA PRO A 119 -30.40 -11.17 19.57
C PRO A 119 -28.88 -11.30 19.36
N LEU A 120 -28.36 -11.03 18.16
CA LEU A 120 -26.93 -11.10 17.85
C LEU A 120 -26.09 -10.20 18.76
N LYS A 121 -26.64 -9.06 19.20
CA LYS A 121 -25.96 -8.14 20.14
C LYS A 121 -25.50 -8.84 21.43
N TYR A 122 -26.20 -9.89 21.86
CA TYR A 122 -25.87 -10.65 23.05
C TYR A 122 -24.98 -11.86 22.77
N LEU A 123 -24.97 -12.35 21.53
CA LEU A 123 -24.24 -13.54 21.08
C LEU A 123 -22.91 -13.21 20.39
N MET A 124 -22.64 -11.94 20.14
CA MET A 124 -21.45 -11.48 19.44
C MET A 124 -21.12 -10.05 19.87
N TYR A 125 -19.98 -9.87 20.51
CA TYR A 125 -19.42 -8.56 20.79
C TYR A 125 -18.85 -7.91 19.53
N THR A 126 -18.67 -6.58 19.59
CA THR A 126 -18.03 -5.79 18.54
C THR A 126 -16.60 -5.39 18.94
N PRO A 127 -15.73 -5.00 17.99
CA PRO A 127 -14.42 -4.42 18.30
C PRO A 127 -14.52 -3.24 19.28
N SER A 128 -15.52 -2.37 19.12
CA SER A 128 -15.76 -1.25 20.04
C SER A 128 -16.12 -1.70 21.47
N TYR A 129 -16.93 -2.77 21.61
CA TYR A 129 -17.31 -3.32 22.91
C TYR A 129 -16.09 -3.84 23.70
N HIS A 130 -15.16 -4.54 23.03
CA HIS A 130 -13.95 -5.07 23.68
C HIS A 130 -12.85 -4.03 23.86
N SER A 131 -12.77 -3.03 22.97
CA SER A 131 -11.90 -1.88 23.19
C SER A 131 -12.23 -1.15 24.50
N LEU A 132 -13.52 -1.09 24.90
CA LEU A 132 -13.91 -0.56 26.21
C LEU A 132 -13.37 -1.39 27.36
N HIS A 133 -13.31 -2.71 27.23
CA HIS A 133 -12.68 -3.57 28.22
C HIS A 133 -11.20 -3.20 28.43
N HIS A 134 -10.46 -3.02 27.33
CA HIS A 134 -9.04 -2.64 27.36
C HIS A 134 -8.76 -1.22 27.88
N THR A 135 -9.77 -0.34 27.87
CA THR A 135 -9.62 1.04 28.33
C THR A 135 -10.15 1.27 29.75
N GLN A 136 -11.25 0.60 30.14
CA GLN A 136 -11.88 0.75 31.46
C GLN A 136 -11.48 -0.34 32.46
N PHE A 137 -10.95 -1.48 31.97
CA PHE A 137 -10.46 -2.66 32.72
C PHE A 137 -11.49 -3.39 33.58
N ARG A 138 -12.58 -2.75 34.02
CA ARG A 138 -13.51 -3.29 35.02
C ARG A 138 -14.91 -3.61 34.49
N THR A 139 -15.07 -3.63 33.18
CA THR A 139 -16.33 -3.82 32.46
C THR A 139 -16.11 -4.74 31.26
N ASN A 140 -17.19 -5.28 30.70
CA ASN A 140 -17.17 -6.04 29.44
C ASN A 140 -16.20 -7.26 29.47
N TYR A 141 -16.42 -8.20 30.39
CA TYR A 141 -15.53 -9.37 30.59
C TYR A 141 -15.86 -10.58 29.70
N SER A 142 -16.93 -10.55 28.91
CA SER A 142 -17.32 -11.66 28.03
C SER A 142 -16.18 -12.07 27.09
N LEU A 143 -16.10 -13.36 26.74
CA LEU A 143 -15.21 -13.81 25.67
C LEU A 143 -15.70 -13.25 24.34
N PHE A 144 -16.78 -13.82 23.82
CA PHE A 144 -17.40 -13.37 22.58
C PHE A 144 -18.87 -13.00 22.73
N MET A 145 -19.53 -13.39 23.83
CA MET A 145 -20.97 -13.21 24.01
C MET A 145 -21.29 -12.24 25.15
N PRO A 146 -21.64 -10.97 24.84
CA PRO A 146 -21.99 -9.96 25.84
C PRO A 146 -23.13 -10.36 26.78
N MET A 147 -23.94 -11.37 26.43
CA MET A 147 -25.00 -11.91 27.29
C MET A 147 -24.55 -12.11 28.75
N TYR A 148 -23.34 -12.62 28.98
CA TYR A 148 -22.84 -12.84 30.34
C TYR A 148 -22.54 -11.55 31.09
N ASP A 149 -22.09 -10.50 30.41
CA ASP A 149 -21.95 -9.17 31.03
C ASP A 149 -23.32 -8.56 31.35
N TYR A 150 -24.30 -8.71 30.45
CA TYR A 150 -25.66 -8.23 30.70
C TYR A 150 -26.30 -8.94 31.89
N LEU A 151 -26.17 -10.26 31.99
CA LEU A 151 -26.70 -11.05 33.10
C LEU A 151 -26.06 -10.70 34.44
N ASN A 152 -24.76 -10.35 34.43
CA ASN A 152 -24.00 -10.06 35.65
C ASN A 152 -23.83 -8.56 35.92
N GLY A 153 -24.42 -7.68 35.11
CA GLY A 153 -24.37 -6.23 35.29
C GLY A 153 -22.99 -5.60 35.12
N THR A 154 -22.13 -6.17 34.27
CA THR A 154 -20.75 -5.70 34.02
C THR A 154 -20.57 -4.97 32.69
N VAL A 155 -21.66 -4.67 31.97
CA VAL A 155 -21.63 -3.88 30.74
C VAL A 155 -21.24 -2.43 31.01
N ASP A 156 -20.31 -1.88 30.24
CA ASP A 156 -19.99 -0.46 30.27
C ASP A 156 -21.13 0.39 29.70
N LYS A 157 -21.49 1.47 30.39
CA LYS A 157 -22.61 2.35 30.02
C LYS A 157 -22.41 3.05 28.67
N SER A 158 -21.17 3.22 28.24
CA SER A 158 -20.83 3.87 26.98
C SER A 158 -20.80 2.93 25.77
N SER A 159 -21.01 1.61 25.96
CA SER A 159 -20.87 0.60 24.89
C SER A 159 -21.67 0.94 23.64
N ASP A 160 -22.96 1.26 23.78
CA ASP A 160 -23.83 1.60 22.64
C ASP A 160 -23.40 2.94 22.00
N THR A 161 -23.06 3.93 22.82
CA THR A 161 -22.64 5.25 22.32
C THR A 161 -21.32 5.20 21.57
N LEU A 162 -20.37 4.38 22.01
CA LEU A 162 -19.08 4.21 21.34
C LEU A 162 -19.25 3.48 20.01
N TYR A 163 -20.06 2.42 19.98
CA TYR A 163 -20.39 1.71 18.75
C TYR A 163 -20.98 2.65 17.70
N GLU A 164 -22.03 3.40 18.05
CA GLU A 164 -22.68 4.35 17.14
C GLU A 164 -21.71 5.43 16.64
N LYS A 165 -20.93 6.03 17.54
CA LYS A 165 -19.94 7.07 17.20
C LYS A 165 -18.81 6.54 16.31
N SER A 166 -18.40 5.28 16.50
CA SER A 166 -17.34 4.67 15.71
C SER A 166 -17.73 4.48 14.24
N LEU A 167 -19.03 4.28 13.98
CA LEU A 167 -19.60 4.16 12.63
C LEU A 167 -19.85 5.51 11.94
N GLU A 168 -19.97 6.59 12.71
CA GLU A 168 -20.20 7.96 12.21
C GLU A 168 -18.90 8.71 11.88
N ARG A 169 -17.74 8.06 11.98
CA ARG A 169 -16.45 8.71 11.78
C ARG A 169 -16.36 9.26 10.35
N GLU A 170 -16.34 10.58 10.22
CA GLU A 170 -16.15 11.25 8.94
C GLU A 170 -14.82 10.83 8.30
N ALA A 171 -14.86 10.58 6.99
CA ALA A 171 -13.67 10.24 6.23
C ALA A 171 -12.70 11.43 6.29
N GLU A 172 -11.47 11.17 6.72
CA GLU A 172 -10.43 12.17 6.70
C GLU A 172 -10.16 12.63 5.26
N VAL A 173 -10.39 13.91 4.99
CA VAL A 173 -10.09 14.55 3.70
C VAL A 173 -8.57 14.74 3.59
N PRO A 174 -7.90 14.09 2.63
CA PRO A 174 -6.49 14.34 2.37
C PRO A 174 -6.28 15.64 1.60
N ASP A 175 -5.09 16.23 1.71
CA ASP A 175 -4.67 17.36 0.89
C ASP A 175 -4.07 16.88 -0.45
N VAL A 176 -3.46 15.68 -0.45
CA VAL A 176 -2.83 15.07 -1.62
C VAL A 176 -3.22 13.60 -1.73
N VAL A 177 -3.61 13.18 -2.93
CA VAL A 177 -3.86 11.79 -3.29
C VAL A 177 -2.88 11.35 -4.37
N HIS A 178 -2.15 10.29 -4.07
CA HIS A 178 -1.33 9.57 -5.04
C HIS A 178 -2.09 8.32 -5.51
N LEU A 179 -2.50 8.28 -6.78
CA LEU A 179 -3.08 7.08 -7.37
C LEU A 179 -1.97 6.09 -7.70
N THR A 180 -2.18 4.81 -7.39
CA THR A 180 -1.24 3.75 -7.73
C THR A 180 -1.98 2.50 -8.20
N HIS A 181 -1.26 1.49 -8.66
CA HIS A 181 -1.84 0.22 -9.07
C HIS A 181 -0.92 -0.96 -8.74
N LEU A 182 -1.48 -2.16 -8.74
CA LEU A 182 -0.71 -3.38 -8.49
C LEU A 182 0.26 -3.63 -9.65
N THR A 183 1.53 -3.92 -9.36
CA THR A 183 2.59 -4.01 -10.37
C THR A 183 2.75 -5.45 -10.89
N THR A 184 2.89 -6.40 -9.98
CA THR A 184 2.96 -7.84 -10.24
C THR A 184 1.89 -8.57 -9.44
N LEU A 185 1.63 -9.85 -9.73
CA LEU A 185 0.71 -10.65 -8.92
C LEU A 185 1.13 -10.73 -7.44
N GLU A 186 2.43 -10.70 -7.18
CA GLU A 186 3.01 -10.73 -5.83
C GLU A 186 2.98 -9.36 -5.14
N SER A 187 2.76 -8.26 -5.87
CA SER A 187 2.80 -6.90 -5.30
C SER A 187 1.74 -6.68 -4.21
N ILE A 188 0.65 -7.45 -4.21
CA ILE A 188 -0.37 -7.36 -3.17
C ILE A 188 0.18 -7.71 -1.78
N TYR A 189 1.17 -8.59 -1.70
CA TYR A 189 1.81 -8.96 -0.44
C TYR A 189 2.65 -7.85 0.17
N HIS A 190 3.03 -6.86 -0.64
CA HIS A 190 3.78 -5.69 -0.21
C HIS A 190 2.89 -4.50 0.12
N LEU A 191 1.55 -4.64 0.01
CA LEU A 191 0.63 -3.68 0.62
C LEU A 191 0.67 -3.86 2.15
N ARG A 192 0.59 -2.75 2.88
CA ARG A 192 0.52 -2.76 4.35
C ARG A 192 -0.66 -3.59 4.87
N LEU A 193 -1.77 -3.59 4.14
CA LEU A 193 -2.97 -4.37 4.46
C LEU A 193 -2.74 -5.89 4.47
N GLY A 194 -1.74 -6.39 3.74
CA GLY A 194 -1.42 -7.81 3.66
C GLY A 194 -0.41 -8.23 4.73
N PHE A 195 0.87 -8.08 4.42
CA PHE A 195 1.96 -8.55 5.28
C PHE A 195 2.89 -7.40 5.63
N ALA A 196 2.74 -6.81 6.81
CA ALA A 196 3.58 -5.68 7.26
C ALA A 196 5.09 -5.97 7.14
N SER A 197 5.52 -7.21 7.41
CA SER A 197 6.92 -7.63 7.29
C SER A 197 7.44 -7.61 5.85
N LEU A 198 6.60 -7.97 4.87
CA LEU A 198 6.93 -7.91 3.44
C LEU A 198 6.82 -6.47 2.92
N ALA A 199 5.77 -5.74 3.32
CA ALA A 199 5.55 -4.35 2.98
C ALA A 199 6.72 -3.45 3.42
N SER A 200 7.34 -3.74 4.56
CA SER A 200 8.52 -3.01 5.06
C SER A 200 9.81 -3.24 4.27
N LYS A 201 9.80 -4.14 3.29
CA LYS A 201 10.96 -4.53 2.47
C LYS A 201 10.70 -4.24 0.99
N PRO A 202 11.75 -3.87 0.22
CA PRO A 202 11.62 -3.72 -1.23
C PRO A 202 11.08 -4.98 -1.88
N HIS A 203 10.16 -4.79 -2.82
CA HIS A 203 9.57 -5.85 -3.61
C HIS A 203 10.66 -6.63 -4.35
N ALA A 204 10.70 -7.93 -4.11
CA ALA A 204 11.57 -8.86 -4.78
C ALA A 204 10.87 -10.21 -4.85
N SER A 205 10.85 -10.83 -6.03
CA SER A 205 10.27 -12.16 -6.16
C SER A 205 11.09 -13.18 -5.35
N LYS A 206 10.39 -13.96 -4.53
CA LYS A 206 10.96 -15.00 -3.68
C LYS A 206 10.25 -16.31 -3.97
N TRP A 207 11.00 -17.40 -3.99
CA TRP A 207 10.47 -18.72 -4.30
C TRP A 207 9.29 -19.14 -3.41
N TYR A 208 9.30 -18.74 -2.13
CA TYR A 208 8.24 -19.12 -1.19
C TYR A 208 6.92 -18.38 -1.43
N LEU A 209 6.92 -17.25 -2.15
CA LEU A 209 5.67 -16.56 -2.52
C LEU A 209 4.83 -17.37 -3.48
N LEU A 210 5.42 -18.36 -4.17
CA LEU A 210 4.68 -19.34 -4.98
C LEU A 210 3.72 -20.19 -4.12
N LEU A 211 4.04 -20.43 -2.85
CA LEU A 211 3.15 -21.16 -1.94
C LEU A 211 1.89 -20.36 -1.60
N MET A 212 1.94 -19.03 -1.77
CA MET A 212 0.81 -18.13 -1.50
C MET A 212 -0.15 -18.01 -2.69
N TRP A 213 0.02 -18.80 -3.75
CA TRP A 213 -0.83 -18.72 -4.95
C TRP A 213 -2.35 -18.76 -4.68
N PRO A 214 -2.90 -19.47 -3.66
CA PRO A 214 -4.34 -19.42 -3.40
C PRO A 214 -4.78 -18.03 -2.96
N VAL A 215 -3.96 -17.33 -2.16
CA VAL A 215 -4.21 -15.95 -1.74
C VAL A 215 -4.12 -15.01 -2.95
N THR A 216 -3.16 -15.23 -3.84
CA THR A 216 -3.06 -14.49 -5.11
C THR A 216 -4.31 -14.69 -5.97
N LEU A 217 -4.84 -15.92 -6.05
CA LEU A 217 -6.05 -16.18 -6.82
C LEU A 217 -7.26 -15.44 -6.23
N CYS A 218 -7.43 -15.54 -4.90
CA CYS A 218 -8.46 -14.79 -4.19
C CYS A 218 -8.33 -13.28 -4.45
N SER A 219 -7.12 -12.74 -4.42
CA SER A 219 -6.92 -11.32 -4.69
C SER A 219 -7.25 -10.92 -6.12
N ILE A 220 -6.91 -11.75 -7.11
CA ILE A 220 -7.30 -11.49 -8.50
C ILE A 220 -8.83 -11.43 -8.62
N VAL A 221 -9.53 -12.40 -8.04
CA VAL A 221 -11.00 -12.43 -8.03
C VAL A 221 -11.56 -11.18 -7.33
N LEU A 222 -11.02 -10.82 -6.16
CA LEU A 222 -11.43 -9.62 -5.44
C LEU A 222 -11.20 -8.36 -6.27
N THR A 223 -10.04 -8.21 -6.93
CA THR A 223 -9.75 -7.05 -7.78
C THR A 223 -10.63 -6.99 -9.03
N TRP A 224 -11.23 -8.11 -9.45
CA TRP A 224 -12.22 -8.11 -10.53
C TRP A 224 -13.61 -7.70 -10.05
N ILE A 225 -13.97 -8.04 -8.81
CA ILE A 225 -15.26 -7.69 -8.19
C ILE A 225 -15.26 -6.24 -7.67
N TYR A 226 -14.17 -5.80 -7.06
CA TYR A 226 -14.01 -4.44 -6.55
C TYR A 226 -13.89 -3.44 -7.69
N GLY A 227 -14.93 -2.65 -7.87
CA GLY A 227 -15.03 -1.60 -8.88
C GLY A 227 -14.69 -0.20 -8.38
N HIS A 228 -13.93 -0.06 -7.29
CA HIS A 228 -13.55 1.25 -6.74
C HIS A 228 -12.10 1.27 -6.26
N THR A 229 -11.52 2.47 -6.20
CA THR A 229 -10.21 2.68 -5.57
C THR A 229 -10.31 2.53 -4.05
N PHE A 230 -9.19 2.21 -3.40
CA PHE A 230 -9.15 2.07 -1.94
C PHE A 230 -7.85 2.61 -1.38
N VAL A 231 -7.92 3.16 -0.16
CA VAL A 231 -6.76 3.74 0.54
C VAL A 231 -5.83 2.62 1.01
N VAL A 232 -4.58 2.64 0.55
CA VAL A 232 -3.54 1.68 0.96
C VAL A 232 -2.55 2.26 1.97
N GLU A 233 -2.38 3.59 1.96
CA GLU A 233 -1.44 4.28 2.85
C GLU A 233 -1.99 5.65 3.22
N ARG A 234 -1.71 6.08 4.46
CA ARG A 234 -1.94 7.45 4.94
C ARG A 234 -0.65 7.96 5.54
N ASN A 235 -0.16 9.10 5.07
CA ASN A 235 1.06 9.73 5.57
C ASN A 235 0.76 11.16 6.04
N LEU A 236 1.51 11.63 7.01
CA LEU A 236 1.46 13.01 7.45
C LEU A 236 2.79 13.68 7.10
N PHE A 237 2.72 14.84 6.45
CA PHE A 237 3.91 15.61 6.10
C PHE A 237 3.73 17.08 6.37
N LYS A 238 4.39 17.58 7.42
CA LYS A 238 4.14 18.92 7.96
C LYS A 238 2.63 19.04 8.30
N ASN A 239 1.90 19.92 7.62
CA ASN A 239 0.46 20.09 7.81
C ASN A 239 -0.36 19.37 6.73
N LEU A 240 0.27 18.64 5.80
CA LEU A 240 -0.41 17.95 4.72
C LEU A 240 -0.73 16.51 5.08
N LYS A 241 -1.99 16.13 4.87
CA LYS A 241 -2.51 14.78 4.94
C LYS A 241 -2.40 14.15 3.56
N LEU A 242 -1.58 13.12 3.45
CA LEU A 242 -1.32 12.44 2.18
C LEU A 242 -2.02 11.08 2.21
N GLN A 243 -2.63 10.70 1.10
CA GLN A 243 -3.19 9.36 0.91
C GLN A 243 -2.67 8.73 -0.38
N THR A 244 -2.47 7.42 -0.34
CA THR A 244 -2.21 6.62 -1.54
C THR A 244 -3.43 5.76 -1.81
N TRP A 245 -4.02 5.90 -2.99
CA TRP A 245 -5.19 5.12 -3.41
C TRP A 245 -4.77 4.09 -4.45
N ALA A 246 -5.04 2.82 -4.20
CA ALA A 246 -4.78 1.77 -5.15
C ALA A 246 -5.99 1.54 -6.04
N ILE A 247 -5.76 1.55 -7.35
CA ILE A 247 -6.68 1.04 -8.34
C ILE A 247 -6.54 -0.50 -8.30
N PRO A 248 -7.63 -1.26 -8.12
CA PRO A 248 -7.60 -2.72 -8.01
C PRO A 248 -7.36 -3.38 -9.38
N LYS A 249 -6.24 -3.05 -10.04
CA LYS A 249 -5.84 -3.56 -11.35
C LYS A 249 -4.34 -3.79 -11.35
N TYR A 250 -3.94 -4.95 -11.87
CA TYR A 250 -2.55 -5.30 -12.11
C TYR A 250 -2.05 -4.67 -13.39
N ARG A 251 -0.75 -4.35 -13.44
CA ARG A 251 -0.06 -3.77 -14.61
C ARG A 251 -0.39 -4.50 -15.92
N ILE A 252 -0.46 -5.83 -15.90
CA ILE A 252 -0.75 -6.62 -17.11
C ILE A 252 -2.10 -6.24 -17.74
N GLN A 253 -3.07 -5.82 -16.93
CA GLN A 253 -4.40 -5.40 -17.39
C GLN A 253 -4.36 -4.04 -18.09
N TYR A 254 -3.40 -3.17 -17.78
CA TYR A 254 -3.22 -1.88 -18.49
C TYR A 254 -2.79 -2.07 -19.95
N PHE A 255 -2.17 -3.20 -20.27
CA PHE A 255 -1.82 -3.57 -21.65
C PHE A 255 -2.98 -4.24 -22.40
N MET A 256 -4.07 -4.58 -21.72
CA MET A 256 -5.24 -5.23 -22.32
C MET A 256 -6.23 -4.18 -22.84
N GLN A 257 -6.44 -4.14 -24.15
CA GLN A 257 -7.31 -3.13 -24.78
C GLN A 257 -8.74 -3.10 -24.21
N TRP A 258 -9.33 -4.27 -23.94
CA TRP A 258 -10.70 -4.39 -23.40
C TRP A 258 -10.84 -3.91 -21.95
N GLN A 259 -9.74 -3.81 -21.19
CA GLN A 259 -9.76 -3.28 -19.81
C GLN A 259 -9.59 -1.76 -19.76
N ARG A 260 -9.19 -1.12 -20.87
CA ARG A 260 -8.82 0.30 -20.91
C ARG A 260 -9.95 1.22 -20.45
N GLU A 261 -11.18 0.94 -20.88
CA GLU A 261 -12.36 1.72 -20.47
C GLU A 261 -12.63 1.59 -18.97
N SER A 262 -12.66 0.37 -18.44
CA SER A 262 -12.83 0.12 -17.00
C SER A 262 -11.76 0.82 -16.16
N ILE A 263 -10.50 0.76 -16.58
CA ILE A 263 -9.41 1.43 -15.85
C ILE A 263 -9.56 2.95 -15.92
N ASN A 264 -9.89 3.50 -17.09
CA ASN A 264 -10.08 4.95 -17.23
C ASN A 264 -11.27 5.44 -16.39
N ASN A 265 -12.36 4.68 -16.31
CA ASN A 265 -13.50 5.03 -15.46
C ASN A 265 -13.11 5.03 -13.97
N LEU A 266 -12.32 4.07 -13.50
CA LEU A 266 -11.82 4.04 -12.11
C LEU A 266 -10.95 5.25 -11.79
N ILE A 267 -10.09 5.63 -12.73
CA ILE A 267 -9.25 6.82 -12.61
C ILE A 267 -10.12 8.08 -12.60
N GLU A 268 -11.10 8.18 -13.50
CA GLU A 268 -12.03 9.29 -13.58
C GLU A 268 -12.84 9.47 -12.30
N GLU A 269 -13.37 8.38 -11.74
CA GLU A 269 -14.08 8.38 -10.46
C GLU A 269 -13.17 8.86 -9.33
N ALA A 270 -11.91 8.43 -9.31
CA ALA A 270 -10.94 8.88 -8.31
C ALA A 270 -10.63 10.38 -8.42
N ILE A 271 -10.48 10.91 -9.66
CA ILE A 271 -10.30 12.35 -9.90
C ILE A 271 -11.50 13.15 -9.41
N ILE A 272 -12.71 12.70 -9.73
CA ILE A 272 -13.95 13.38 -9.35
C ILE A 272 -14.13 13.33 -7.83
N GLU A 273 -13.86 12.19 -7.20
CA GLU A 273 -13.88 12.05 -5.75
C GLU A 273 -12.86 12.99 -5.08
N ALA A 274 -11.66 13.10 -5.66
CA ALA A 274 -10.63 14.04 -5.23
C ALA A 274 -11.10 15.49 -5.35
N ASP A 275 -11.70 15.87 -6.48
CA ASP A 275 -12.19 17.23 -6.74
C ASP A 275 -13.34 17.65 -5.82
N GLN A 276 -14.32 16.76 -5.60
CA GLN A 276 -15.43 17.01 -4.68
C GLN A 276 -14.96 17.31 -3.26
N LYS A 277 -13.84 16.69 -2.86
CA LYS A 277 -13.21 16.86 -1.57
C LYS A 277 -12.13 17.98 -1.57
N GLY A 278 -11.87 18.64 -2.70
CA GLY A 278 -10.92 19.75 -2.84
C GLY A 278 -9.44 19.33 -2.79
N ILE A 279 -9.13 18.09 -3.17
CA ILE A 279 -7.84 17.42 -3.01
C ILE A 279 -6.92 17.73 -4.22
N LYS A 280 -5.59 17.67 -4.09
CA LYS A 280 -4.64 17.61 -5.24
C LYS A 280 -4.34 16.15 -5.62
N GLU A 281 -4.35 15.79 -6.89
CA GLU A 281 -4.27 14.39 -7.33
C GLU A 281 -3.06 14.15 -8.24
N GLU A 282 -2.50 12.96 -8.12
CA GLU A 282 -1.36 12.52 -8.89
C GLU A 282 -1.54 11.13 -9.48
N GLN A 283 -1.04 10.97 -10.71
CA GLN A 283 -0.92 9.75 -11.52
C GLN A 283 -2.16 9.36 -12.35
N LEU A 284 -2.03 9.46 -13.68
CA LEU A 284 -3.08 9.13 -14.64
C LEU A 284 -2.50 8.38 -15.85
N ASN A 285 -3.29 7.46 -16.39
CA ASN A 285 -2.99 6.85 -17.68
C ASN A 285 -2.92 7.92 -18.77
N SER A 286 -1.92 7.83 -19.66
CA SER A 286 -1.70 8.78 -20.77
C SER A 286 -1.40 10.22 -20.32
N HIS A 287 -0.66 10.39 -19.22
CA HIS A 287 -0.26 11.70 -18.68
C HIS A 287 -1.42 12.61 -18.29
N GLY A 288 -2.66 12.14 -18.15
CA GLY A 288 -3.73 12.94 -17.55
C GLY A 288 -4.42 13.99 -18.43
N GLU A 289 -3.88 14.32 -19.61
CA GLU A 289 -4.41 15.37 -20.50
C GLU A 289 -5.87 15.14 -20.91
N PHE A 290 -6.23 13.87 -21.11
CA PHE A 290 -7.59 13.47 -21.48
C PHE A 290 -8.62 13.95 -20.45
N TYR A 291 -8.29 13.89 -19.16
CA TYR A 291 -9.20 14.26 -18.08
C TYR A 291 -9.35 15.77 -17.96
N LEU A 292 -8.29 16.53 -18.21
CA LEU A 292 -8.38 18.00 -18.27
C LEU A 292 -9.28 18.48 -19.41
N LYS A 293 -9.24 17.81 -20.58
CA LYS A 293 -10.12 18.13 -21.71
C LYS A 293 -11.59 17.84 -21.39
N ARG A 294 -11.84 16.77 -20.64
CA ARG A 294 -13.20 16.35 -20.25
C ARG A 294 -13.76 17.19 -19.10
N TYR A 295 -12.89 17.62 -18.18
CA TYR A 295 -13.23 18.38 -16.98
C TYR A 295 -12.37 19.65 -16.85
N PRO A 296 -12.68 20.72 -17.62
CA PRO A 296 -11.87 21.93 -17.63
C PRO A 296 -11.97 22.78 -16.35
N HIS A 297 -12.95 22.49 -15.48
CA HIS A 297 -13.23 23.26 -14.27
C HIS A 297 -12.80 22.55 -12.96
N LEU A 298 -11.91 21.56 -13.06
CA LEU A 298 -11.35 20.89 -11.88
C LEU A 298 -10.66 21.88 -10.95
N LYS A 299 -11.02 21.85 -9.68
CA LYS A 299 -10.32 22.55 -8.59
C LYS A 299 -9.05 21.79 -8.21
N VAL A 300 -9.13 20.45 -8.25
CA VAL A 300 -7.97 19.56 -8.09
C VAL A 300 -6.88 19.85 -9.11
N LYS A 301 -5.63 19.85 -8.65
CA LYS A 301 -4.46 19.92 -9.53
C LYS A 301 -3.95 18.52 -9.78
N VAL A 302 -3.94 18.17 -11.07
CA VAL A 302 -3.45 16.91 -11.61
C VAL A 302 -1.96 17.02 -11.90
N VAL A 303 -1.18 16.14 -11.29
CA VAL A 303 0.28 16.04 -11.44
C VAL A 303 0.64 14.64 -11.94
N ASP A 304 1.35 14.55 -13.07
CA ASP A 304 1.87 13.29 -13.60
C ASP A 304 3.30 13.01 -13.15
N GLY A 305 3.93 13.96 -12.44
CA GLY A 305 5.24 13.86 -11.83
C GLY A 305 6.43 13.81 -12.79
N SER A 306 6.20 14.02 -14.09
CA SER A 306 7.24 13.96 -15.11
C SER A 306 8.31 15.04 -14.90
N SER A 307 7.94 16.23 -14.42
CA SER A 307 8.88 17.33 -14.17
C SER A 307 9.97 16.96 -13.17
N LEU A 308 9.58 16.36 -12.04
CA LEU A 308 10.55 15.91 -11.03
C LEU A 308 11.29 14.65 -11.48
N ALA A 309 10.65 13.75 -12.22
CA ALA A 309 11.35 12.59 -12.79
C ALA A 309 12.49 13.01 -13.74
N VAL A 310 12.23 14.00 -14.62
CA VAL A 310 13.26 14.60 -15.49
C VAL A 310 14.38 15.21 -14.64
N ALA A 311 14.02 16.02 -13.63
CA ALA A 311 15.01 16.65 -12.75
C ALA A 311 15.92 15.62 -12.06
N VAL A 312 15.34 14.54 -11.53
CA VAL A 312 16.10 13.47 -10.86
C VAL A 312 17.05 12.79 -11.83
N VAL A 313 16.63 12.50 -13.07
CA VAL A 313 17.50 11.87 -14.07
C VAL A 313 18.66 12.79 -14.45
N LEU A 314 18.39 14.07 -14.74
CA LEU A 314 19.42 15.04 -15.10
C LEU A 314 20.46 15.19 -13.98
N ASN A 315 20.02 15.27 -12.73
CA ASN A 315 20.90 15.36 -11.56
C ASN A 315 21.55 14.02 -11.15
N SER A 316 21.22 12.92 -11.82
CA SER A 316 21.88 11.61 -11.63
C SER A 316 23.03 11.37 -12.61
N ILE A 317 23.15 12.20 -13.65
CA ILE A 317 24.24 12.12 -14.62
C ILE A 317 25.55 12.59 -13.96
N PRO A 318 26.65 11.83 -14.05
CA PRO A 318 27.92 12.25 -13.46
C PRO A 318 28.43 13.58 -14.02
N GLU A 319 29.00 14.42 -13.16
CA GLU A 319 29.65 15.67 -13.57
C GLU A 319 30.77 15.39 -14.58
N GLY A 320 30.88 16.26 -15.60
CA GLY A 320 31.84 16.10 -16.69
C GLY A 320 31.42 15.13 -17.80
N THR A 321 30.19 14.57 -17.76
CA THR A 321 29.66 13.76 -18.86
C THR A 321 29.38 14.65 -20.09
N SER A 322 30.11 14.44 -21.18
CA SER A 322 29.92 15.17 -22.44
C SER A 322 28.98 14.49 -23.43
N GLN A 323 28.77 13.18 -23.30
CA GLN A 323 27.91 12.39 -24.19
C GLN A 323 27.09 11.37 -23.41
N VAL A 324 25.82 11.21 -23.78
CA VAL A 324 24.93 10.17 -23.22
C VAL A 324 24.29 9.37 -24.35
N VAL A 325 23.97 8.10 -24.08
CA VAL A 325 23.19 7.27 -25.00
C VAL A 325 21.75 7.21 -24.50
N LEU A 326 20.77 7.56 -25.34
CA LEU A 326 19.34 7.49 -25.03
C LEU A 326 18.70 6.26 -25.70
N ARG A 327 18.17 5.34 -24.90
CA ARG A 327 17.47 4.12 -25.37
C ARG A 327 16.15 3.88 -24.65
N GLY A 328 15.30 3.07 -25.28
CA GLY A 328 13.92 2.83 -24.85
C GLY A 328 12.93 3.64 -25.67
N SER A 329 11.67 3.62 -25.26
CA SER A 329 10.57 4.33 -25.89
C SER A 329 10.64 5.84 -25.62
N LEU A 330 10.31 6.65 -26.65
CA LEU A 330 10.27 8.10 -26.54
C LEU A 330 9.00 8.57 -25.80
N SER A 331 9.07 8.58 -24.47
CA SER A 331 8.04 9.16 -23.59
C SER A 331 8.15 10.69 -23.47
N LYS A 332 7.17 11.33 -22.79
CA LYS A 332 7.24 12.74 -22.38
C LYS A 332 8.57 13.04 -21.67
N VAL A 333 8.88 12.24 -20.64
CA VAL A 333 10.12 12.30 -19.86
C VAL A 333 11.36 12.15 -20.74
N ALA A 334 11.37 11.16 -21.65
CA ALA A 334 12.51 10.94 -22.55
C ALA A 334 12.78 12.15 -23.47
N ASN A 335 11.70 12.74 -24.03
CA ASN A 335 11.80 13.93 -24.86
C ASN A 335 12.34 15.11 -24.05
N SER A 336 11.78 15.37 -22.85
CA SER A 336 12.21 16.47 -21.99
C SER A 336 13.67 16.35 -21.54
N ILE A 337 14.13 15.13 -21.22
CA ILE A 337 15.54 14.87 -20.90
C ILE A 337 16.43 15.19 -22.11
N ALA A 338 16.07 14.69 -23.30
CA ALA A 338 16.85 14.93 -24.51
C ALA A 338 16.96 16.42 -24.85
N LEU A 339 15.85 17.15 -24.72
CA LEU A 339 15.79 18.61 -24.91
C LEU A 339 16.70 19.34 -23.92
N ALA A 340 16.56 19.06 -22.62
CA ALA A 340 17.34 19.71 -21.57
C ALA A 340 18.85 19.46 -21.72
N LEU A 341 19.26 18.23 -22.06
CA LEU A 341 20.66 17.88 -22.27
C LEU A 341 21.26 18.56 -23.51
N CYS A 342 20.52 18.56 -24.63
CA CYS A 342 20.99 19.21 -25.85
C CYS A 342 21.11 20.74 -25.69
N GLN A 343 20.24 21.36 -24.90
CA GLN A 343 20.34 22.78 -24.55
C GLN A 343 21.51 23.06 -23.59
N GLY A 344 21.83 22.11 -22.71
CA GLY A 344 22.98 22.17 -21.80
C GLY A 344 24.30 21.67 -22.41
N GLU A 345 24.44 21.70 -23.73
CA GLU A 345 25.66 21.32 -24.48
C GLU A 345 26.15 19.86 -24.29
N ILE A 346 25.31 18.96 -23.77
CA ILE A 346 25.59 17.52 -23.68
C ILE A 346 25.09 16.84 -24.95
N GLN A 347 25.95 16.04 -25.58
CA GLN A 347 25.56 15.32 -26.78
C GLN A 347 24.68 14.12 -26.45
N VAL A 348 23.49 14.08 -27.06
CA VAL A 348 22.53 12.98 -26.91
C VAL A 348 22.64 12.07 -28.13
N VAL A 349 23.13 10.86 -27.88
CA VAL A 349 23.34 9.83 -28.90
C VAL A 349 22.14 8.90 -28.95
N THR A 350 21.56 8.77 -30.14
CA THR A 350 20.49 7.81 -30.43
C THR A 350 20.98 6.77 -31.42
N LEU A 351 20.52 5.53 -31.27
CA LEU A 351 20.84 4.42 -32.19
C LEU A 351 19.71 4.10 -33.17
N ASN A 352 18.51 4.64 -32.91
CA ASN A 352 17.35 4.48 -33.77
C ASN A 352 17.17 5.75 -34.61
N ARG A 353 17.10 5.56 -35.94
CA ARG A 353 16.98 6.65 -36.91
C ARG A 353 15.65 7.42 -36.81
N ASP A 354 14.57 6.74 -36.45
CA ASP A 354 13.27 7.38 -36.31
C ASP A 354 13.19 8.20 -35.02
N ASP A 355 13.78 7.68 -33.93
CA ASP A 355 13.91 8.43 -32.67
C ASP A 355 14.75 9.69 -32.87
N TYR A 356 15.87 9.57 -33.59
CA TYR A 356 16.73 10.70 -33.96
C TYR A 356 15.94 11.79 -34.68
N LYS A 357 15.19 11.42 -35.73
CA LYS A 357 14.39 12.38 -36.52
C LYS A 357 13.34 13.06 -35.66
N ARG A 358 12.63 12.32 -34.81
CA ARG A 358 11.56 12.83 -33.95
C ARG A 358 12.09 13.81 -32.91
N LEU A 359 13.20 13.47 -32.24
CA LEU A 359 13.83 14.34 -31.25
C LEU A 359 14.41 15.59 -31.89
N LYS A 360 15.10 15.44 -33.03
CA LYS A 360 15.67 16.57 -33.77
C LYS A 360 14.61 17.57 -34.23
N ALA A 361 13.43 17.09 -34.61
CA ALA A 361 12.32 17.96 -35.01
C ALA A 361 11.75 18.82 -33.86
N LYS A 362 11.99 18.45 -32.60
CA LYS A 362 11.54 19.20 -31.42
C LYS A 362 12.59 20.20 -30.89
N LEU A 363 13.81 20.18 -31.42
CA LEU A 363 14.93 21.00 -30.96
C LEU A 363 15.08 22.28 -31.78
N THR A 364 15.62 23.32 -31.15
CA THR A 364 16.10 24.50 -31.87
C THR A 364 17.31 24.13 -32.75
N PRO A 365 17.61 24.87 -33.83
CA PRO A 365 18.75 24.56 -34.70
C PRO A 365 20.08 24.46 -33.96
N GLU A 366 20.29 25.30 -32.95
CA GLU A 366 21.49 25.29 -32.09
C GLU A 366 21.55 24.01 -31.25
N ALA A 367 20.49 23.68 -30.50
CA ALA A 367 20.47 22.48 -29.66
C ALA A 367 20.45 21.18 -30.50
N ALA A 368 19.92 21.21 -31.72
CA ALA A 368 19.89 20.09 -32.65
C ALA A 368 21.30 19.64 -33.11
N THR A 369 22.33 20.49 -32.95
CA THR A 369 23.74 20.12 -33.20
C THR A 369 24.26 19.09 -32.19
N ASN A 370 23.69 19.07 -30.98
CA ASN A 370 24.03 18.14 -29.91
C ASN A 370 23.32 16.79 -30.04
N MET A 371 22.41 16.62 -31.01
CA MET A 371 21.83 15.31 -31.33
C MET A 371 22.69 14.54 -32.31
N VAL A 372 23.09 13.34 -31.93
CA VAL A 372 23.96 12.46 -32.74
C VAL A 372 23.24 11.14 -33.04
N LEU A 373 23.28 10.72 -34.31
CA LEU A 373 22.90 9.38 -34.73
C LEU A 373 24.17 8.52 -34.81
N SER A 374 24.20 7.42 -34.07
CA SER A 374 25.33 6.48 -34.09
C SER A 374 24.85 5.07 -34.44
N ASN A 375 25.71 4.31 -35.13
CA ASN A 375 25.54 2.86 -35.31
C ASN A 375 26.34 2.04 -34.28
N SER A 376 27.19 2.71 -33.48
CA SER A 376 28.03 2.11 -32.45
C SER A 376 27.41 2.27 -31.07
N TYR A 377 27.45 1.19 -30.29
CA TYR A 377 27.01 1.16 -28.89
C TYR A 377 28.10 1.63 -27.91
N ASN A 378 29.36 1.77 -28.37
CA ASN A 378 30.50 2.11 -27.53
C ASN A 378 30.86 3.61 -27.55
N VAL A 379 29.85 4.47 -27.65
CA VAL A 379 30.05 5.92 -27.75
C VAL A 379 30.17 6.57 -26.37
N SER A 380 29.36 6.12 -25.41
CA SER A 380 29.42 6.59 -24.03
C SER A 380 29.14 5.46 -23.05
N LYS A 381 29.67 5.61 -21.83
CA LYS A 381 29.38 4.75 -20.68
C LYS A 381 28.15 5.23 -19.90
N THR A 382 27.58 6.39 -20.21
CA THR A 382 26.36 6.89 -19.54
C THR A 382 25.16 6.64 -20.42
N TRP A 383 24.27 5.74 -19.98
CA TRP A 383 23.10 5.31 -20.74
C TRP A 383 21.82 5.72 -20.01
N LEU A 384 21.03 6.57 -20.64
CA LEU A 384 19.71 6.96 -20.20
C LEU A 384 18.71 6.00 -20.84
N VAL A 385 17.98 5.26 -20.01
CA VAL A 385 17.25 4.07 -20.44
C VAL A 385 15.81 4.05 -19.96
N GLY A 386 14.88 3.67 -20.83
CA GLY A 386 13.45 3.61 -20.52
C GLY A 386 12.81 2.28 -20.89
N ASP A 387 11.48 2.24 -20.80
CA ASP A 387 10.68 1.09 -21.20
C ASP A 387 10.95 0.72 -22.66
N GLY A 388 11.06 -0.58 -22.95
CA GLY A 388 11.35 -1.10 -24.29
C GLY A 388 12.84 -1.33 -24.60
N LEU A 389 13.76 -1.05 -23.66
CA LEU A 389 15.15 -1.49 -23.80
C LEU A 389 15.22 -3.02 -23.73
N SER A 390 15.81 -3.65 -24.75
CA SER A 390 15.95 -5.11 -24.80
C SER A 390 17.17 -5.64 -24.05
N ASP A 391 17.11 -6.91 -23.64
CA ASP A 391 18.24 -7.60 -22.99
C ASP A 391 19.47 -7.65 -23.93
N ASP A 392 19.25 -7.80 -25.25
CA ASP A 392 20.31 -7.80 -26.28
C ASP A 392 21.01 -6.44 -26.41
N GLU A 393 20.29 -5.34 -26.26
CA GLU A 393 20.89 -4.01 -26.27
C GLU A 393 21.75 -3.76 -25.03
N GLN A 394 21.32 -4.25 -23.87
CA GLN A 394 22.15 -4.18 -22.66
C GLN A 394 23.45 -4.96 -22.80
N LEU A 395 23.42 -6.12 -23.49
CA LEU A 395 24.62 -6.91 -23.74
C LEU A 395 25.65 -6.17 -24.61
N LYS A 396 25.19 -5.35 -25.55
CA LYS A 396 26.03 -4.52 -26.44
C LYS A 396 26.63 -3.29 -25.75
N ALA A 397 26.19 -2.94 -24.55
CA ALA A 397 26.72 -1.80 -23.82
C ALA A 397 28.19 -2.01 -23.41
N PRO A 398 29.03 -0.97 -23.30
CA PRO A 398 30.40 -1.09 -22.83
C PRO A 398 30.50 -1.61 -21.39
N LYS A 399 31.64 -2.22 -21.04
CA LYS A 399 31.92 -2.59 -19.64
C LYS A 399 32.00 -1.34 -18.76
N GLY A 400 31.38 -1.41 -17.57
CA GLY A 400 31.29 -0.29 -16.64
C GLY A 400 30.26 0.77 -17.05
N THR A 401 29.30 0.43 -17.91
CA THR A 401 28.20 1.33 -18.27
C THR A 401 27.34 1.64 -17.05
N LEU A 402 26.95 2.91 -16.92
CA LEU A 402 25.99 3.44 -15.97
C LEU A 402 24.61 3.48 -16.65
N PHE A 403 23.71 2.57 -16.26
CA PHE A 403 22.32 2.59 -16.67
C PHE A 403 21.50 3.46 -15.72
N ILE A 404 21.07 4.62 -16.20
CA ILE A 404 20.24 5.58 -15.48
C ILE A 404 18.81 5.48 -16.06
N PRO A 405 17.87 4.83 -15.35
CA PRO A 405 16.52 4.69 -15.84
C PRO A 405 15.75 6.02 -15.76
N PHE A 406 14.95 6.30 -16.77
CA PHE A 406 13.94 7.36 -16.77
C PHE A 406 12.50 6.80 -16.79
N SER A 407 12.34 5.47 -16.80
CA SER A 407 11.06 4.79 -16.70
C SER A 407 10.58 4.66 -15.25
N GLN A 408 9.26 4.52 -15.08
CA GLN A 408 8.65 4.23 -13.79
C GLN A 408 9.05 2.85 -13.26
N PHE A 409 9.20 1.86 -14.14
CA PHE A 409 9.53 0.49 -13.75
C PHE A 409 11.04 0.22 -13.86
N PRO A 410 11.58 -0.65 -12.98
CA PRO A 410 12.99 -0.95 -12.96
C PRO A 410 13.36 -1.85 -14.14
N LEU A 411 14.57 -1.66 -14.66
CA LEU A 411 15.11 -2.50 -15.71
C LEU A 411 15.55 -3.86 -15.16
N ARG A 412 15.38 -4.90 -15.99
CA ARG A 412 15.99 -6.20 -15.73
C ARG A 412 17.51 -6.06 -15.87
N LYS A 413 18.24 -6.44 -14.82
CA LYS A 413 19.72 -6.38 -14.79
C LYS A 413 20.29 -7.61 -15.51
N VAL A 414 20.78 -7.42 -16.73
CA VAL A 414 21.36 -8.50 -17.55
C VAL A 414 22.88 -8.63 -17.33
N ARG A 415 23.57 -7.50 -17.15
CA ARG A 415 25.02 -7.46 -16.99
C ARG A 415 25.44 -7.25 -15.54
N LYS A 416 26.46 -8.00 -15.09
CA LYS A 416 27.00 -7.87 -13.73
C LYS A 416 28.17 -6.88 -13.63
N ASP A 417 28.75 -6.51 -14.75
CA ASP A 417 29.92 -5.61 -14.85
C ASP A 417 29.52 -4.19 -15.28
N CYS A 418 28.25 -3.84 -15.11
CA CYS A 418 27.67 -2.52 -15.31
C CYS A 418 26.93 -2.08 -14.04
N PHE A 419 26.70 -0.78 -13.90
CA PHE A 419 26.01 -0.19 -12.76
C PHE A 419 24.57 0.16 -13.16
N TYR A 420 23.62 -0.12 -12.27
CA TYR A 420 22.20 0.12 -12.51
C TYR A 420 21.67 1.01 -11.39
N PHE A 421 21.28 2.23 -11.75
CA PHE A 421 20.59 3.13 -10.84
C PHE A 421 19.14 2.67 -10.61
N ASN A 422 18.55 3.16 -9.52
CA ASN A 422 17.13 3.00 -9.28
C ASN A 422 16.33 3.88 -10.25
N THR A 423 15.06 3.52 -10.46
CA THR A 423 14.07 4.40 -11.11
C THR A 423 14.07 5.77 -10.44
N PRO A 424 13.70 6.85 -11.16
CA PRO A 424 13.68 8.21 -10.62
C PRO A 424 12.97 8.26 -9.27
N ALA A 425 13.73 8.54 -8.22
CA ALA A 425 13.30 8.48 -6.83
C ALA A 425 14.23 9.31 -5.95
N MET A 426 13.72 9.72 -4.79
CA MET A 426 14.47 10.48 -3.79
C MET A 426 14.23 9.91 -2.40
N ILE A 427 15.17 10.17 -1.49
CA ILE A 427 15.05 9.82 -0.09
C ILE A 427 14.03 10.77 0.54
N ALA A 428 13.03 10.19 1.19
CA ALA A 428 12.01 10.92 1.91
C ALA A 428 12.57 11.51 3.22
N PRO A 429 12.24 12.78 3.53
CA PRO A 429 12.72 13.46 4.73
C PRO A 429 12.26 12.79 6.03
N LYS A 430 13.04 12.99 7.10
CA LYS A 430 12.79 12.38 8.42
C LYS A 430 11.42 12.70 9.01
N HIS A 431 10.88 13.87 8.73
CA HIS A 431 9.60 14.37 9.23
C HIS A 431 8.37 13.92 8.40
N LEU A 432 8.56 13.10 7.36
CA LEU A 432 7.46 12.35 6.74
C LEU A 432 7.11 11.16 7.64
N GLU A 433 5.90 11.17 8.19
CA GLU A 433 5.42 10.19 9.15
C GLU A 433 4.64 9.04 8.48
N ASN A 434 4.48 7.94 9.21
CA ASN A 434 3.76 6.74 8.78
C ASN A 434 4.31 6.05 7.52
N VAL A 435 5.60 6.24 7.21
CA VAL A 435 6.30 5.58 6.09
C VAL A 435 6.73 4.17 6.48
N ASP A 436 5.73 3.29 6.62
CA ASP A 436 5.91 1.93 7.12
C ASP A 436 6.15 0.90 6.02
N SER A 437 5.74 1.21 4.79
CA SER A 437 5.94 0.38 3.60
C SER A 437 6.99 0.96 2.64
N CYS A 438 7.68 0.08 1.94
CA CYS A 438 8.48 0.42 0.77
C CYS A 438 7.57 0.70 -0.43
N GLU A 439 7.93 1.68 -1.25
CA GLU A 439 7.25 1.91 -2.52
C GLU A 439 7.79 0.94 -3.58
N ASN A 440 7.10 -0.20 -3.72
CA ASN A 440 7.50 -1.28 -4.62
C ASN A 440 8.95 -1.74 -4.38
N TRP A 441 9.83 -1.64 -5.37
CA TRP A 441 11.25 -2.04 -5.31
C TRP A 441 12.16 -1.00 -4.67
N LEU A 442 11.64 0.17 -4.28
CA LEU A 442 12.45 1.21 -3.66
C LEU A 442 12.78 0.85 -2.19
N PRO A 443 13.97 1.21 -1.68
CA PRO A 443 14.32 1.07 -0.27
C PRO A 443 13.33 1.78 0.66
N ARG A 444 13.31 1.38 1.94
CA ARG A 444 12.46 2.04 2.94
C ARG A 444 12.83 3.52 3.04
N ARG A 445 11.82 4.39 3.10
CA ARG A 445 11.96 5.86 3.04
C ARG A 445 12.59 6.38 1.74
N VAL A 446 12.46 5.64 0.66
CA VAL A 446 12.71 6.14 -0.69
C VAL A 446 11.37 6.14 -1.42
N MET A 447 11.07 7.27 -2.05
CA MET A 447 9.79 7.51 -2.70
C MET A 447 10.03 7.90 -4.16
N SER A 448 9.15 7.48 -5.06
CA SER A 448 9.31 7.75 -6.48
C SER A 448 9.21 9.25 -6.77
N ALA A 449 9.95 9.71 -7.78
CA ALA A 449 9.92 11.10 -8.22
C ALA A 449 8.53 11.53 -8.66
N TRP A 450 7.74 10.56 -9.16
CA TRP A 450 6.32 10.74 -9.44
C TRP A 450 5.60 11.14 -8.15
N ARG A 451 5.47 10.26 -7.16
CA ARG A 451 4.76 10.57 -5.91
C ARG A 451 5.25 11.82 -5.16
N ILE A 452 6.54 12.14 -5.25
CA ILE A 452 7.09 13.34 -4.59
C ILE A 452 6.61 14.61 -5.28
N ALA A 453 6.40 14.60 -6.60
CA ALA A 453 6.00 15.78 -7.35
C ALA A 453 4.66 16.32 -6.88
N GLY A 454 3.63 15.48 -6.71
CA GLY A 454 2.33 15.88 -6.15
C GLY A 454 2.44 16.45 -4.74
N ILE A 455 3.30 15.87 -3.89
CA ILE A 455 3.58 16.38 -2.54
C ILE A 455 4.21 17.78 -2.60
N VAL A 456 5.24 17.97 -3.42
CA VAL A 456 5.91 19.27 -3.59
C VAL A 456 4.96 20.31 -4.16
N HIS A 457 4.13 19.91 -5.13
CA HIS A 457 3.12 20.78 -5.73
C HIS A 457 2.09 21.29 -4.70
N ALA A 458 1.72 20.44 -3.74
CA ALA A 458 0.87 20.83 -2.63
C ALA A 458 1.57 21.78 -1.66
N LEU A 459 2.80 21.47 -1.27
CA LEU A 459 3.59 22.27 -0.33
C LEU A 459 3.89 23.68 -0.84
N GLU A 460 4.19 23.78 -2.14
CA GLU A 460 4.50 25.05 -2.79
C GLU A 460 3.24 25.85 -3.18
N GLY A 461 2.04 25.27 -3.01
CA GLY A 461 0.79 25.94 -3.36
C GLY A 461 0.66 26.23 -4.86
N TRP A 462 1.32 25.47 -5.73
CA TRP A 462 1.21 25.66 -7.17
C TRP A 462 -0.23 25.35 -7.64
N ASN A 463 -0.72 26.19 -8.55
CA ASN A 463 -2.10 26.18 -9.04
C ASN A 463 -2.20 25.72 -10.51
N GLU A 464 -1.09 25.26 -11.07
CA GLU A 464 -0.96 24.80 -12.45
C GLU A 464 -1.12 23.27 -12.51
N HIS A 465 -1.46 22.73 -13.67
CA HIS A 465 -1.40 21.29 -13.88
C HIS A 465 0.01 20.92 -14.35
N ASP A 466 0.51 19.76 -13.94
CA ASP A 466 1.76 19.19 -14.44
C ASP A 466 1.44 17.86 -15.12
N CYS A 467 0.73 17.92 -16.24
CA CYS A 467 0.23 16.73 -16.93
C CYS A 467 0.06 17.01 -18.44
N GLY A 468 -0.07 15.95 -19.23
CA GLY A 468 -0.11 16.02 -20.69
C GLY A 468 1.25 16.47 -21.23
N ASP A 469 1.27 17.52 -22.05
CA ASP A 469 2.52 18.17 -22.47
C ASP A 469 2.95 19.32 -21.54
N MET A 470 2.13 19.70 -20.55
CA MET A 470 2.48 20.73 -19.57
C MET A 470 3.50 20.18 -18.57
N MET A 471 4.55 20.96 -18.32
CA MET A 471 5.64 20.65 -17.41
C MET A 471 5.98 21.88 -16.59
N ILE A 472 6.21 21.70 -15.30
CA ILE A 472 6.78 22.72 -14.45
C ILE A 472 8.27 22.83 -14.78
N ASP A 473 8.82 24.03 -14.62
CA ASP A 473 10.25 24.24 -14.75
C ASP A 473 11.05 23.22 -13.91
N VAL A 474 11.95 22.51 -14.60
CA VAL A 474 12.67 21.34 -14.04
C VAL A 474 13.59 21.77 -12.90
N GLU A 475 14.21 22.95 -13.00
CA GLU A 475 15.08 23.47 -11.96
C GLU A 475 14.27 23.95 -10.75
N LYS A 476 13.11 24.59 -10.98
CA LYS A 476 12.17 25.00 -9.93
C LYS A 476 11.70 23.82 -9.10
N VAL A 477 11.24 22.73 -9.72
CA VAL A 477 10.76 21.54 -8.99
C VAL A 477 11.90 20.80 -8.28
N TRP A 478 13.10 20.79 -8.87
CA TRP A 478 14.29 20.25 -8.21
C TRP A 478 14.62 21.03 -6.93
N LYS A 479 14.74 22.36 -7.01
CA LYS A 479 15.06 23.20 -5.85
C LYS A 479 14.00 23.11 -4.76
N ALA A 480 12.72 23.08 -5.14
CA ALA A 480 11.61 22.89 -4.20
C ALA A 480 11.66 21.52 -3.50
N SER A 481 11.92 20.44 -4.23
CA SER A 481 12.03 19.12 -3.59
C SER A 481 13.17 19.08 -2.56
N LEU A 482 14.34 19.66 -2.88
CA LEU A 482 15.45 19.79 -1.94
C LEU A 482 15.13 20.69 -0.73
N SER A 483 14.45 21.82 -0.93
CA SER A 483 14.08 22.75 0.16
C SER A 483 13.12 22.11 1.18
N HIS A 484 12.26 21.19 0.70
CA HIS A 484 11.36 20.40 1.54
C HIS A 484 12.04 19.18 2.18
N GLY A 485 13.34 18.97 1.94
CA GLY A 485 14.17 17.97 2.60
C GLY A 485 14.20 16.61 1.90
N PHE A 486 13.67 16.49 0.68
CA PHE A 486 13.93 15.32 -0.15
C PHE A 486 15.39 15.34 -0.62
N CYS A 487 16.04 14.19 -0.65
CA CYS A 487 17.46 14.10 -1.01
C CYS A 487 17.68 13.15 -2.19
N SER A 488 18.61 13.49 -3.08
CA SER A 488 19.03 12.58 -4.16
C SER A 488 19.59 11.27 -3.59
N LEU A 489 19.25 10.16 -4.22
CA LEU A 489 19.80 8.83 -3.91
C LEU A 489 21.31 8.74 -4.16
N THR A 490 21.83 9.56 -5.08
CA THR A 490 23.25 9.54 -5.47
C THR A 490 24.21 10.04 -4.40
N LYS A 491 23.71 10.77 -3.37
CA LYS A 491 24.53 11.31 -2.28
C LYS A 491 24.87 10.31 -1.17
N ILE A 492 24.34 9.09 -1.19
CA ILE A 492 24.75 8.04 -0.26
C ILE A 492 25.73 7.10 -0.97
N SER A 493 27.00 7.45 -0.81
CA SER A 493 28.12 6.55 -1.02
C SER A 493 27.92 5.23 -0.27
N ALA A 494 28.39 4.15 -0.89
CA ALA A 494 28.70 2.87 -0.27
C ALA A 494 28.82 2.91 1.27
N ALA A 495 27.96 2.16 1.93
CA ALA A 495 28.17 1.57 3.24
C ALA A 495 27.48 0.21 3.27
#